data_AF-A0A838JDY0-F1
#
_entry.id   AF-A0A838JDY0-F1
#
_cell.length_a   1.000
_cell.length_b   1.000
_cell.length_c   1.000
_cell.angle_alpha   90.00
_cell.angle_beta   90.00
_cell.angle_gamma   90.00
#
_symmetry.space_group_name_H-M   'P 1'
#
loop_
_entity.id
_entity.type
_entity.pdbx_description
1 polymer ?
#
loop_
_entity_poly.entity_id
_entity_poly.type
_entity_poly.pdbx_seq_one_letter_code
_entity_poly.pdbx_strand_id
1 'polypeptide(L)' 'GYLAYYAAAALIQGKISGKQGESFSAGTLGTKSVGANGVVLLGSPTTFDKGNIDQFNF' A
#
# COMPACT_ATOMS: atom_id res chain seq x y z
N GLY A 1 3.06 -5.16 -6.02
CA GLY A 1 3.96 -4.12 -6.59
C GLY A 1 3.43 -2.70 -6.45
N TYR A 2 2.16 -2.44 -6.77
CA TYR A 2 1.59 -1.09 -6.84
C TYR A 2 1.85 -0.20 -5.60
N LEU A 3 1.55 -0.69 -4.40
CA LEU A 3 1.82 0.04 -3.16
C LEU A 3 3.31 0.35 -2.95
N ALA A 4 4.19 -0.59 -3.28
CA ALA A 4 5.64 -0.40 -3.15
C ALA A 4 6.15 0.73 -4.05
N TYR A 5 5.62 0.86 -5.27
CA TYR A 5 5.94 1.98 -6.16
C TYR A 5 5.56 3.33 -5.53
N TYR A 6 4.34 3.47 -4.99
CA TYR A 6 3.92 4.72 -4.35
C TYR A 6 4.73 5.05 -3.10
N ALA A 7 5.07 4.04 -2.29
CA ALA A 7 5.92 4.24 -1.11
C ALA A 7 7.32 4.73 -1.52
N ALA A 8 7.95 4.10 -2.51
CA ALA A 8 9.25 4.51 -3.03
C ALA A 8 9.21 5.92 -3.63
N ALA A 9 8.19 6.24 -4.42
CA ALA A 9 7.99 7.56 -4.98
C ALA A 9 7.81 8.63 -3.89
N ALA A 10 7.05 8.33 -2.83
CA ALA A 10 6.86 9.24 -1.71
C ALA A 10 8.17 9.50 -0.93
N LEU A 11 9.02 8.48 -0.77
CA LEU A 11 10.36 8.61 -0.18
C LEU A 11 11.27 9.49 -1.04
N ILE A 12 11.39 9.19 -2.34
CA ILE A 12 12.26 9.94 -3.27
C ILE A 12 11.82 11.41 -3.40
N GLN A 13 10.52 11.67 -3.37
CA GLN A 13 9.95 13.03 -3.43
C GLN A 13 10.01 13.77 -2.08
N GLY A 14 10.51 13.14 -1.02
CA GLY A 14 10.59 13.73 0.31
C GLY A 14 9.23 13.96 0.99
N LYS A 15 8.16 13.30 0.53
CA LYS A 15 6.81 13.40 1.12
C LYS A 15 6.72 12.65 2.44
N ILE A 16 7.50 11.58 2.58
CA ILE A 16 7.68 10.82 3.82
C ILE A 16 9.17 10.54 4.00
N SER A 17 9.59 10.36 5.24
CA SER A 17 10.94 9.91 5.58
C SER A 17 11.01 8.42 5.93
N GLY A 18 9.85 7.75 6.02
CA GLY A 18 9.74 6.36 6.47
C GLY A 18 9.61 6.22 7.98
N LYS A 19 9.34 7.32 8.70
CA LYS A 19 9.11 7.30 10.14
C LYS A 19 7.68 6.87 10.44
N GLN A 20 7.54 6.10 11.50
CA GLN A 20 6.23 5.68 12.00
C GLN A 20 5.30 6.89 12.21
N GLY A 21 4.06 6.75 11.78
CA GLY A 21 3.02 7.78 11.87
C GLY A 21 2.90 8.68 10.63
N GLU A 22 3.91 8.72 9.77
CA GLU A 22 3.80 9.41 8.48
C GLU A 22 2.77 8.71 7.57
N SER A 23 2.15 9.48 6.68
CA SER A 23 1.14 8.96 5.74
C SER A 23 1.34 9.51 4.34
N PHE A 24 0.95 8.72 3.33
CA PHE A 24 1.04 9.10 1.93
C PHE A 24 -0.14 8.53 1.13
N SER A 25 -0.46 9.16 0.00
CA SER A 25 -1.47 8.67 -0.93
C SER A 25 -0.89 7.60 -1.87
N ALA A 26 -1.61 6.48 -2.00
CA ALA A 26 -1.23 5.33 -2.81
C ALA A 26 -2.26 5.04 -3.93
N GLY A 27 -2.63 6.08 -4.69
CA GLY A 27 -3.56 5.96 -5.83
C GLY A 27 -4.92 5.40 -5.41
N THR A 28 -5.39 4.37 -6.10
CA THR A 28 -6.68 3.70 -5.81
C THR A 28 -6.71 2.98 -4.47
N LEU A 29 -5.55 2.73 -3.85
CA LEU A 29 -5.46 2.12 -2.52
C LEU A 29 -5.70 3.11 -1.38
N GLY A 30 -5.92 4.39 -1.69
CA GLY A 30 -6.17 5.46 -0.72
C GLY A 30 -4.93 5.88 0.06
N THR A 31 -5.15 6.44 1.25
CA THR A 31 -4.06 6.84 2.16
C THR A 31 -3.51 5.63 2.90
N LYS A 32 -2.19 5.53 2.98
CA LYS A 32 -1.46 4.53 3.75
C LYS A 32 -0.56 5.20 4.77
N SER A 33 -0.37 4.52 5.89
CA SER A 33 0.45 5.00 7.00
C SER A 33 1.65 4.10 7.21
N VAL A 34 2.76 4.71 7.60
CA VAL A 34 3.98 4.02 7.98
C VAL A 34 3.82 3.55 9.43
N GLY A 35 3.85 2.24 9.61
CA GLY A 35 3.80 1.57 10.91
C GLY A 35 5.19 1.46 11.55
N ALA A 36 5.26 0.66 12.61
CA ALA A 36 6.52 0.36 13.27
C ALA A 36 7.52 -0.26 12.29
N ASN A 37 8.80 0.07 12.48
CA ASN A 37 9.90 -0.41 11.64
C ASN A 37 9.73 -0.11 10.14
N GLY A 38 8.99 0.94 9.77
CA GLY A 38 8.77 1.31 8.37
C GLY A 38 7.76 0.44 7.62
N VAL A 39 7.04 -0.45 8.30
CA VAL A 39 6.10 -1.38 7.67
C VAL A 39 4.83 -0.64 7.21
N VAL A 40 4.44 -0.84 5.95
CA VAL A 40 3.18 -0.31 5.40
C VAL A 40 2.27 -1.47 5.04
N LEU A 41 1.11 -1.58 5.70
CA LEU A 41 0.14 -2.65 5.43
C LEU A 41 -0.68 -2.35 4.18
N LEU A 42 -0.80 -3.34 3.29
CA LEU A 42 -1.64 -3.23 2.09
C LEU A 42 -3.13 -3.12 2.48
N GLY A 43 -3.55 -3.98 3.40
CA GLY A 43 -4.93 -4.09 3.86
C GLY A 43 -5.23 -5.54 4.27
N SER A 44 -6.50 -5.83 4.47
CA SER A 44 -6.96 -7.20 4.72
C SER A 44 -6.66 -8.12 3.52
N PRO A 45 -6.41 -9.41 3.76
CA PRO A 45 -6.33 -10.39 2.68
C PRO A 45 -7.61 -10.38 1.83
N THR A 46 -7.44 -10.59 0.53
CA THR A 46 -8.57 -10.85 -0.38
C THR A 46 -8.98 -12.31 -0.21
N THR A 47 -10.23 -12.55 0.21
CA THR A 47 -10.83 -13.88 0.18
C THR A 47 -11.37 -14.15 -1.21
N PHE A 48 -11.03 -15.30 -1.77
CA PHE A 48 -11.51 -15.74 -3.07
C PHE A 48 -12.66 -16.74 -2.94
N ASP A 49 -13.67 -16.57 -3.76
CA ASP A 49 -14.83 -17.46 -3.86
C ASP A 49 -15.37 -17.51 -5.31
N LYS A 50 -16.41 -18.32 -5.53
CA LYS A 50 -17.03 -18.48 -6.86
C LYS A 50 -17.56 -17.17 -7.47
N GLY A 51 -17.78 -16.13 -6.67
CA GLY A 51 -18.30 -14.84 -7.12
C GLY A 51 -17.22 -13.88 -7.62
N ASN A 52 -15.95 -14.11 -7.24
CA ASN A 52 -14.86 -13.20 -7.59
C ASN A 52 -13.65 -13.87 -8.25
N ILE A 53 -13.54 -15.20 -8.26
CA ILE A 53 -12.33 -15.89 -8.73
C ILE A 53 -11.98 -15.54 -10.19
N ASP A 54 -12.98 -15.39 -11.06
CA ASP A 54 -12.78 -15.08 -12.48
C ASP A 54 -12.30 -13.63 -12.74
N GLN A 55 -12.27 -12.77 -11.71
CA GLN A 55 -11.80 -11.39 -11.81
C GLN A 55 -10.28 -11.26 -11.66
N PHE A 56 -9.59 -12.33 -11.28
CA PHE A 56 -8.17 -12.31 -10.97
C PHE A 56 -7.41 -13.25 -11.90
N ASN A 57 -6.38 -12.73 -12.55
CA ASN A 57 -5.44 -13.49 -13.37
C ASN A 57 -4.04 -12.96 -13.08
N PHE A 58 -3.27 -13.72 -12.31
CA PHE A 58 -1.98 -13.31 -11.76
C PHE A 58 -0.96 -14.44 -11.81
#